data_AF-A0A8C7WZM6-F1
#
_entry.id   AF-A0A8C7WZM6-F1
#
_cell.length_a   1.000
_cell.length_b   1.000
_cell.length_c   1.000
_cell.angle_alpha   90.00
_cell.angle_beta   90.00
_cell.angle_gamma   90.00
#
_symmetry.space_group_name_H-M   'P 1'
#
loop_
_entity.id
_entity.type
_entity.pdbx_description
1 polymer ?
#
loop_
_entity_poly.entity_id
_entity_poly.type
_entity_poly.pdbx_seq_one_letter_code
_entity_poly.pdbx_strand_id
1 'polypeptide(L)'
;MKLPVPLADVSECNPVLVDAVKVSPAHRARYFWGNIPGMSRPIIASQNHRLTLQDCLDIGRQARVTKVRTITTNPNSLKQGKNVSLLPVLHNGREDNLWITELEKYVCLPV
;
A
#
# COMPACT_ATOMS: atom_id res chain seq x y z
N MET A 1 19.79 -23.81 18.83
CA MET A 1 19.06 -22.69 18.20
C MET A 1 19.79 -22.35 16.91
N LYS A 2 19.25 -22.72 15.74
CA LYS A 2 19.81 -22.27 14.45
C LYS A 2 19.44 -20.80 14.29
N LEU A 3 20.45 -19.93 14.23
CA LEU A 3 20.27 -18.57 13.72
C LEU A 3 19.64 -18.69 12.32
N PRO A 4 18.64 -17.86 11.97
CA PRO A 4 18.15 -17.83 10.61
C PRO A 4 19.31 -17.39 9.72
N VAL A 5 19.69 -18.25 8.78
CA VAL A 5 20.57 -17.89 7.66
C VAL A 5 20.00 -16.61 7.03
N PRO A 6 20.79 -15.54 6.89
CA PRO A 6 20.30 -14.34 6.23
C PRO A 6 19.89 -14.73 4.80
N LEU A 7 18.68 -14.35 4.39
CA LEU A 7 18.14 -14.62 3.04
C LEU A 7 19.07 -14.15 1.90
N ALA A 8 20.04 -13.28 2.20
CA ALA A 8 21.09 -12.84 1.30
C ALA A 8 22.08 -13.96 0.89
N ASP A 9 22.22 -15.05 1.66
CA ASP A 9 23.15 -16.14 1.33
C ASP A 9 22.61 -17.10 0.24
N VAL A 10 21.31 -17.04 -0.09
CA VAL A 10 20.67 -17.97 -1.04
C VAL A 10 20.61 -17.41 -2.47
N SER A 11 20.76 -16.10 -2.63
CA SER A 11 20.81 -15.42 -3.93
C SER A 11 22.04 -14.52 -3.92
N GLU A 12 22.95 -14.68 -4.88
CA GLU A 12 24.17 -13.87 -5.04
C GLU A 12 23.90 -12.37 -5.33
N CYS A 13 22.66 -11.91 -5.14
CA CYS A 13 22.16 -10.57 -5.49
C CYS A 13 21.63 -9.84 -4.25
N ASN A 14 22.05 -8.58 -4.08
CA ASN A 14 21.47 -7.67 -3.09
C ASN A 14 20.01 -7.33 -3.45
N PRO A 15 19.08 -7.30 -2.47
CA PRO A 15 17.70 -6.95 -2.73
C PRO A 15 17.53 -5.48 -3.10
N VAL A 16 16.53 -5.19 -3.94
CA VAL A 16 16.09 -3.83 -4.22
C VAL A 16 14.89 -3.49 -3.32
N LEU A 17 14.96 -2.37 -2.61
CA LEU A 17 13.84 -1.84 -1.83
C LEU A 17 12.92 -1.03 -2.73
N VAL A 18 11.66 -1.44 -2.83
CA VAL A 18 10.63 -0.79 -3.63
C VAL A 18 9.45 -0.44 -2.74
N ASP A 19 9.06 0.85 -2.73
CA ASP A 19 7.87 1.32 -2.03
C ASP A 19 6.75 1.64 -3.02
N ALA A 20 5.60 0.98 -2.82
CA ALA A 20 4.39 1.19 -3.61
C ALA A 20 3.83 2.61 -3.48
N VAL A 21 4.27 3.40 -2.50
CA VAL A 21 3.84 4.79 -2.29
C VAL A 21 3.99 5.68 -3.53
N LYS A 22 4.89 5.30 -4.46
CA LYS A 22 5.11 6.02 -5.72
C LYS A 22 4.07 5.70 -6.80
N VAL A 23 3.34 4.60 -6.67
CA VAL A 23 2.42 4.07 -7.69
C VAL A 23 1.03 3.72 -7.13
N SER A 24 0.83 3.83 -5.83
CA SER A 24 -0.45 3.58 -5.17
C SER A 24 -0.63 4.48 -3.93
N PRO A 25 -1.84 4.55 -3.35
CA PRO A 25 -2.12 5.37 -2.17
C PRO A 25 -1.64 4.71 -0.86
N ALA A 26 -0.68 3.78 -0.96
CA ALA A 26 -0.23 2.88 0.11
C ALA A 26 1.23 3.13 0.49
N HIS A 27 1.53 3.18 1.78
CA HIS A 27 2.89 2.89 2.22
C HIS A 27 3.10 1.37 2.25
N ARG A 28 3.90 0.82 1.34
CA ARG A 28 4.16 -0.64 1.24
C ARG A 28 5.53 -0.88 0.64
N ALA A 29 6.56 -0.69 1.46
CA ALA A 29 7.93 -1.00 1.13
C ALA A 29 8.20 -2.52 1.19
N ARG A 30 8.81 -3.07 0.15
CA ARG A 30 9.15 -4.49 0.04
C ARG A 30 10.53 -4.68 -0.60
N TYR A 31 11.24 -5.70 -0.14
CA TYR A 31 12.47 -6.15 -0.77
C TYR A 31 12.16 -7.14 -1.88
N PHE A 32 12.79 -6.92 -3.04
CA PHE A 32 12.70 -7.81 -4.19
C PHE A 32 14.09 -8.29 -4.57
N TRP A 33 14.27 -9.61 -4.62
CA TRP A 33 15.47 -10.27 -5.14
C TRP A 33 15.19 -10.76 -6.56
N GLY A 34 16.17 -10.65 -7.46
CA GLY A 34 16.02 -11.11 -8.83
C GLY A 34 17.09 -10.57 -9.76
N ASN A 35 17.03 -10.97 -11.03
CA ASN A 35 17.95 -10.59 -12.09
C ASN A 35 17.24 -9.88 -13.26
N ILE A 36 16.08 -9.26 -13.00
CA ILE A 36 15.30 -8.57 -14.03
C ILE A 36 16.08 -7.32 -14.49
N PRO A 37 16.27 -7.11 -15.80
CA PRO A 37 16.96 -5.94 -16.30
C PRO A 37 16.23 -4.66 -15.90
N GLY A 38 16.95 -3.71 -15.31
CA GLY A 38 16.37 -2.42 -14.90
C GLY A 38 15.61 -2.44 -13.58
N MET A 39 15.72 -3.50 -12.78
CA MET A 39 15.06 -3.61 -11.46
C MET A 39 15.47 -2.52 -10.46
N SER A 40 16.66 -1.92 -10.62
CA SER A 40 17.15 -0.78 -9.83
C SER A 40 16.75 0.59 -10.38
N ARG A 41 16.02 0.66 -11.50
CA ARG A 41 15.56 1.93 -12.08
C ARG A 41 14.50 2.58 -11.19
N PRO A 42 14.41 3.93 -11.18
CA PRO A 42 13.38 4.62 -10.42
C PRO A 42 12.00 4.24 -10.96
N ILE A 43 11.09 3.90 -10.05
CA ILE A 43 9.70 3.65 -10.39
C ILE A 43 9.02 4.98 -10.64
N ILE A 44 8.43 5.12 -11.83
CA ILE A 44 7.69 6.31 -12.28
C ILE A 44 6.21 5.94 -12.35
N ALA A 45 5.35 6.81 -11.79
CA ALA A 45 3.92 6.61 -11.91
C ALA A 45 3.46 6.83 -13.36
N SER A 46 2.66 5.91 -13.88
CA SER A 46 1.89 6.13 -15.10
C SER A 46 0.63 6.94 -14.77
N GLN A 47 0.06 7.63 -15.77
CA GLN A 47 -1.19 8.40 -15.63
C GLN A 47 -2.38 7.53 -15.18
N ASN A 48 -2.30 6.21 -15.37
CA ASN A 48 -3.34 5.27 -14.95
C ASN A 48 -3.27 4.89 -13.46
N HIS A 49 -2.25 5.34 -12.72
CA HIS A 49 -2.11 5.00 -11.31
C HIS A 49 -2.98 5.91 -10.42
N ARG A 50 -3.76 5.27 -9.55
CA ARG A 50 -4.51 5.92 -8.47
C ARG A 50 -3.53 6.26 -7.34
N LEU A 51 -3.10 7.52 -7.27
CA LEU A 51 -2.05 7.95 -6.33
C LEU A 51 -2.61 8.42 -4.99
N THR A 52 -3.89 8.80 -4.96
CA THR A 52 -4.56 9.28 -3.75
C THR A 52 -5.65 8.31 -3.33
N LEU A 53 -5.95 8.27 -2.02
CA LEU A 53 -7.02 7.44 -1.50
C LEU A 53 -8.36 7.79 -2.16
N GLN A 54 -8.58 9.07 -2.45
CA GLN A 54 -9.81 9.58 -3.05
C GLN A 54 -10.10 8.93 -4.42
N ASP A 55 -9.06 8.64 -5.20
CA ASP A 55 -9.18 7.98 -6.52
C ASP A 55 -9.64 6.52 -6.40
N CYS A 56 -9.56 5.93 -5.21
CA CYS A 56 -9.99 4.57 -4.91
C CYS A 56 -11.39 4.49 -4.29
N LEU A 57 -11.97 5.61 -3.86
CA LEU A 57 -13.27 5.63 -3.18
C LEU A 57 -14.43 5.59 -4.17
N ASP A 58 -15.57 5.06 -3.71
CA ASP A 58 -16.82 5.12 -4.47
C ASP A 58 -17.49 6.50 -4.38
N ILE A 59 -18.44 6.76 -5.28
CA ILE A 59 -19.12 8.05 -5.42
C ILE A 59 -19.82 8.40 -4.10
N GLY A 60 -19.65 9.65 -3.63
CA GLY A 60 -20.25 10.13 -2.39
C GLY A 60 -19.45 9.80 -1.13
N ARG A 61 -18.23 9.30 -1.26
CA ARG A 61 -17.29 9.07 -0.15
C ARG A 61 -16.08 9.99 -0.27
N GLN A 62 -15.65 10.56 0.85
CA GLN A 62 -14.54 11.51 0.92
C GLN A 62 -13.37 10.96 1.74
N ALA A 63 -12.17 11.04 1.19
CA ALA A 63 -10.94 10.62 1.84
C ALA A 63 -10.52 11.67 2.89
N ARG A 64 -10.25 11.21 4.11
CA ARG A 64 -9.70 12.07 5.18
C ARG A 64 -8.18 12.07 5.20
N VAL A 65 -7.55 11.10 4.53
CA VAL A 65 -6.11 10.98 4.37
C VAL A 65 -5.77 10.80 2.89
N THR A 66 -4.65 11.35 2.45
CA THR A 66 -4.19 11.21 1.06
C THR A 66 -3.63 9.82 0.79
N LYS A 67 -2.92 9.26 1.77
CA LYS A 67 -2.35 7.92 1.75
C LYS A 67 -2.66 7.19 3.04
N VAL A 68 -2.85 5.89 2.92
CA VAL A 68 -3.07 5.01 4.07
C VAL A 68 -1.79 4.24 4.40
N ARG A 69 -1.66 3.88 5.68
CA ARG A 69 -0.60 2.97 6.13
C ARG A 69 -0.77 1.58 5.53
N THR A 70 0.24 0.73 5.67
CA THR A 70 0.19 -0.66 5.22
C THR A 70 -1.02 -1.39 5.79
N ILE A 71 -1.90 -1.86 4.90
CA ILE A 71 -3.06 -2.68 5.24
C ILE A 71 -2.62 -4.14 5.38
N THR A 72 -3.10 -4.79 6.42
CA THR A 72 -2.78 -6.18 6.78
C THR A 72 -4.08 -6.95 7.03
N THR A 73 -4.00 -8.22 7.37
CA THR A 73 -5.15 -9.03 7.80
C THR A 73 -5.76 -8.57 9.13
N ASN A 74 -5.06 -7.72 9.89
CA ASN A 74 -5.59 -7.16 11.13
C ASN A 74 -6.54 -5.98 10.82
N PRO A 75 -7.82 -6.01 11.27
CA PRO A 75 -8.78 -4.92 11.04
C PRO A 75 -8.30 -3.56 11.54
N ASN A 76 -7.48 -3.53 12.59
CA ASN A 76 -6.91 -2.29 13.11
C ASN A 76 -6.05 -1.57 12.07
N SER A 77 -5.48 -2.28 11.09
CA SER A 77 -4.67 -1.68 10.02
C SER A 77 -5.44 -0.71 9.11
N LEU A 78 -6.78 -0.81 9.06
CA LEU A 78 -7.65 0.10 8.31
C LEU A 78 -7.77 1.48 8.96
N LYS A 79 -7.66 1.55 10.28
CA LYS A 79 -7.65 2.80 11.03
C LYS A 79 -6.27 3.46 10.97
N GLN A 80 -6.27 4.79 10.92
CA GLN A 80 -5.09 5.63 10.76
C GLN A 80 -4.75 6.38 12.06
N GLY A 81 -3.57 7.03 12.05
CA GLY A 81 -3.05 7.80 13.17
C GLY A 81 -2.30 6.96 14.21
N LYS A 82 -1.57 7.64 15.11
CA LYS A 82 -0.72 7.00 16.14
C LYS A 82 -1.52 6.12 17.09
N ASN A 83 -2.76 6.49 17.39
CA ASN A 83 -3.64 5.78 18.32
C ASN A 83 -4.67 4.88 17.61
N VAL A 84 -4.56 4.69 16.29
CA VAL A 84 -5.42 3.77 15.53
C VAL A 84 -6.92 4.10 15.72
N SER A 85 -7.24 5.38 15.86
CA SER A 85 -8.59 5.87 16.17
C SER A 85 -9.27 6.53 14.96
N LEU A 86 -8.50 6.96 13.97
CA LEU A 86 -9.03 7.71 12.83
C LEU A 86 -9.51 6.77 11.74
N LEU A 87 -10.78 6.88 11.38
CA LEU A 87 -11.34 6.22 10.21
C LEU A 87 -10.99 7.02 8.94
N PRO A 88 -10.48 6.36 7.88
CA PRO A 88 -9.89 7.05 6.73
C PRO A 88 -10.91 7.70 5.79
N VAL A 89 -12.20 7.36 5.91
CA VAL A 89 -13.26 7.81 4.99
C VAL A 89 -14.36 8.55 5.75
N LEU A 90 -14.96 9.54 5.10
CA LEU A 90 -16.20 10.20 5.51
C LEU A 90 -17.29 9.90 4.49
N HIS A 91 -18.42 9.38 4.94
CA HIS A 91 -19.59 9.11 4.11
C HIS A 91 -20.84 9.70 4.78
N ASN A 92 -21.54 10.61 4.09
CA ASN A 92 -22.73 11.29 4.60
C ASN A 92 -22.53 11.92 6.00
N GLY A 93 -21.36 12.53 6.23
CA GLY A 93 -21.02 13.16 7.52
C GLY A 93 -20.67 12.19 8.65
N ARG A 94 -20.63 10.87 8.39
CA ARG A 94 -20.19 9.85 9.34
C ARG A 94 -18.84 9.28 8.95
N GLU A 95 -18.04 8.97 9.95
CA GLU A 95 -16.74 8.33 9.75
C GLU A 95 -16.91 6.84 9.41
N ASP A 96 -16.16 6.34 8.43
CA ASP A 96 -16.26 4.96 7.94
C ASP A 96 -14.89 4.35 7.55
N ASN A 97 -14.82 3.02 7.53
CA ASN A 97 -13.68 2.27 7.01
C ASN A 97 -13.76 2.12 5.49
N LEU A 98 -12.64 1.71 4.88
CA LEU A 98 -12.60 1.31 3.48
C LEU A 98 -13.48 0.08 3.25
N TRP A 99 -14.28 0.13 2.18
CA TRP A 99 -15.01 -1.05 1.71
C TRP A 99 -14.09 -2.04 1.01
N ILE A 100 -14.56 -3.28 0.85
CA ILE A 100 -13.80 -4.34 0.17
C ILE A 100 -13.49 -3.94 -1.27
N THR A 101 -14.45 -3.36 -1.98
CA THR A 101 -14.27 -2.84 -3.35
C THR A 101 -13.21 -1.74 -3.41
N GLU A 102 -13.18 -0.85 -2.42
CA GLU A 102 -12.16 0.21 -2.31
C GLU A 102 -10.78 -0.36 -1.96
N LEU A 103 -10.73 -1.43 -1.16
CA LEU A 103 -9.51 -2.17 -0.85
C LEU A 103 -8.95 -2.90 -2.08
N GLU A 104 -9.80 -3.48 -2.92
CA GLU A 104 -9.41 -4.09 -4.19
C GLU A 104 -8.79 -3.03 -5.12
N LYS A 105 -9.47 -1.88 -5.26
CA LYS A 105 -8.93 -0.72 -6.01
C LYS A 105 -7.60 -0.24 -5.46
N TYR A 106 -7.41 -0.28 -4.14
CA TYR A 106 -6.19 0.12 -3.44
C TYR A 106 -5.02 -0.85 -3.65
N VAL A 107 -5.28 -2.16 -3.69
CA VAL A 107 -4.25 -3.20 -3.98
C VAL A 107 -3.99 -3.32 -5.49
N CYS A 108 -4.67 -2.53 -6.32
CA CYS A 108 -4.64 -2.60 -7.79
C CYS A 108 -5.16 -3.95 -8.32
N LEU A 109 -6.14 -4.55 -7.63
CA LEU A 109 -6.88 -5.70 -8.12
C LEU A 109 -7.97 -5.24 -9.11
N PRO A 110 -8.32 -6.07 -10.11
CA PRO A 110 -9.46 -5.81 -10.97
C PRO A 110 -10.75 -5.81 -10.13
N VAL A 111 -11.69 -4.93 -10.48
CA VAL A 111 -13.01 -4.76 -9.85
C VAL A 111 -14.07 -4.94 -10.90
#